data_AF-A0A6G1JF26-F1
#
_entry.id   AF-A0A6G1JF26-F1
#
_cell.length_a   1.000
_cell.length_b   1.000
_cell.length_c   1.000
_cell.angle_alpha   90.00
_cell.angle_beta   90.00
_cell.angle_gamma   90.00
#
_symmetry.space_group_name_H-M   'P 1'
#
loop_
_entity.id
_entity.type
_entity.pdbx_description
1 polymer ?
#
loop_
_entity_poly.entity_id
_entity_poly.type
_entity_poly.pdbx_seq_one_letter_code
_entity_poly.pdbx_strand_id
1 'polypeptide(L)'
;MDITAALTPPEIAALSDADRACVNATRELGKPNTLEDTALGVFEESLRMKNTLDAFEEKARKTPSWPTLSVLVNCEYRLYMLNQSTPLRNNPFLSHWVEAIQRLDCASAPRVSLRPHGGPSSSEIHTVRVEFIKALLQSPDPSQFAKMSPRKMYADFVELGQMGEFDVRVYVRMLEEEGIYERTPEPPDVAEQTASAYSNTGAGTSGKTASSYSPEAASGKAREAPRPRLNDFQQWKQDMLDKLQHSPNTAIPELTHLPIELSYLDFLTTLLQEKTLESFAIESPPIISDYIQHALRLTEKMGLPPDASTSATLSGTNEEAEGVLNRGREAQTRAVKLLLLFIRNMIRKALVPLEAIYFEIQEICVRYVWIREVREFRAFIEEGAGGEVVDG
;
A
#
# COMPACT_ATOMS: atom_id res chain seq x y z
N MET A 1 -18.41 -5.21 12.84
CA MET A 1 -17.66 -5.84 11.74
C MET A 1 -16.37 -6.40 12.31
N ASP A 2 -16.24 -7.72 12.31
CA ASP A 2 -15.01 -8.40 12.72
C ASP A 2 -14.08 -8.51 11.50
N ILE A 3 -13.07 -7.65 11.45
CA ILE A 3 -12.11 -7.62 10.33
C ILE A 3 -11.24 -8.89 10.23
N THR A 4 -11.23 -9.72 11.27
CA THR A 4 -10.47 -10.96 11.34
C THR A 4 -11.31 -12.20 11.02
N ALA A 5 -12.61 -12.02 10.79
CA ALA A 5 -13.51 -13.13 10.51
C ALA A 5 -13.05 -13.91 9.27
N ALA A 6 -13.03 -15.23 9.40
CA ALA A 6 -12.78 -16.18 8.30
C ALA A 6 -14.03 -17.05 8.07
N LEU A 7 -13.96 -17.95 7.10
CA LEU A 7 -15.00 -18.96 6.94
C LEU A 7 -15.01 -19.94 8.11
N THR A 8 -16.20 -20.32 8.53
CA THR A 8 -16.45 -21.33 9.56
C THR A 8 -16.08 -22.73 9.02
N PRO A 9 -15.84 -23.72 9.91
CA PRO A 9 -15.52 -25.08 9.47
C PRO A 9 -16.56 -25.73 8.54
N PRO A 10 -17.88 -25.57 8.74
CA PRO A 10 -18.89 -26.06 7.79
C PRO A 10 -18.81 -25.42 6.41
N GLU A 11 -18.58 -24.10 6.35
CA GLU A 11 -18.39 -23.37 5.09
C GLU A 11 -17.13 -23.85 4.36
N ILE A 12 -16.01 -24.03 5.08
CA ILE A 12 -14.77 -24.60 4.54
C ILE A 12 -15.01 -26.00 3.98
N ALA A 13 -15.77 -26.84 4.69
CA ALA A 13 -16.10 -28.19 4.22
C ALA A 13 -16.91 -28.15 2.90
N ALA A 14 -17.82 -27.19 2.74
CA ALA A 14 -18.59 -27.01 1.50
C ALA A 14 -17.73 -26.61 0.29
N LEU A 15 -16.58 -25.95 0.52
CA LEU A 15 -15.63 -25.54 -0.51
C LEU A 15 -14.51 -26.56 -0.78
N SER A 16 -14.40 -27.62 0.03
CA SER A 16 -13.24 -28.54 0.03
C SER A 16 -13.30 -29.63 -1.06
N ASP A 17 -14.43 -29.81 -1.73
CA ASP A 17 -14.62 -30.84 -2.76
C ASP A 17 -13.95 -30.44 -4.09
N ALA A 18 -12.92 -31.19 -4.50
CA ALA A 18 -12.11 -30.91 -5.70
C ALA A 18 -12.81 -31.24 -7.03
N ASP A 19 -13.85 -32.06 -6.97
CA ASP A 19 -14.60 -32.52 -8.15
C ASP A 19 -15.85 -31.67 -8.38
N ARG A 20 -16.19 -30.81 -7.41
CA ARG A 20 -17.32 -29.89 -7.46
C ARG A 20 -16.99 -28.66 -8.32
N ALA A 21 -17.93 -28.30 -9.19
CA ALA A 21 -17.84 -27.06 -9.97
C ALA A 21 -17.94 -25.82 -9.07
N CYS A 22 -17.19 -24.76 -9.39
CA CYS A 22 -17.11 -23.53 -8.59
C CYS A 22 -18.49 -22.95 -8.27
N VAL A 23 -19.41 -22.88 -9.24
CA VAL A 23 -20.76 -22.34 -9.01
C VAL A 23 -21.56 -23.12 -7.98
N ASN A 24 -21.39 -24.45 -7.94
CA ASN A 24 -22.09 -25.29 -6.99
C ASN A 24 -21.52 -25.12 -5.59
N ALA A 25 -20.19 -25.04 -5.46
CA ALA A 25 -19.52 -24.76 -4.19
C ALA A 25 -19.95 -23.39 -3.63
N THR A 26 -19.96 -22.33 -4.45
CA THR A 26 -20.37 -21.00 -4.01
C THR A 26 -21.86 -20.90 -3.68
N ARG A 27 -22.72 -21.65 -4.38
CA ARG A 27 -24.15 -21.67 -4.09
C ARG A 27 -24.45 -22.33 -2.74
N GLU A 28 -23.68 -23.34 -2.34
CA GLU A 28 -23.83 -23.96 -1.01
C GLU A 28 -23.39 -23.03 0.10
N LEU A 29 -22.36 -22.20 -0.14
CA LEU A 29 -21.92 -21.17 0.78
C LEU A 29 -22.99 -20.09 1.01
N GLY A 30 -23.71 -19.69 -0.05
CA GLY A 30 -24.76 -18.67 0.02
C GLY A 30 -26.11 -19.15 0.56
N LYS A 31 -26.23 -20.40 1.02
CA LYS A 31 -27.45 -20.84 1.70
C LYS A 31 -27.43 -20.25 3.12
N PRO A 32 -28.38 -19.37 3.48
CA PRO A 32 -28.43 -18.79 4.82
C PRO A 32 -28.59 -19.92 5.83
N ASN A 33 -27.53 -20.20 6.61
CA ASN A 33 -27.56 -21.25 7.62
C ASN A 33 -28.30 -20.79 8.88
N THR A 34 -28.47 -19.47 9.05
CA THR A 34 -29.21 -18.84 10.13
C THR A 34 -29.94 -17.57 9.64
N LEU A 35 -31.02 -17.19 10.32
CA LEU A 35 -31.74 -15.93 10.06
C LEU A 35 -30.84 -14.68 10.23
N GLU A 36 -29.76 -14.80 11.02
CA GLU A 36 -28.78 -13.74 11.29
C GLU A 36 -27.77 -13.51 10.14
N ASP A 37 -27.53 -14.50 9.27
CA ASP A 37 -26.58 -14.38 8.14
C ASP A 37 -27.07 -13.43 7.03
N THR A 38 -28.36 -13.12 6.99
CA THR A 38 -28.97 -12.29 5.93
C THR A 38 -28.51 -10.83 5.95
N ALA A 39 -27.80 -10.40 7.00
CA ALA A 39 -27.36 -9.01 7.18
C ALA A 39 -25.87 -8.77 6.85
N LEU A 40 -25.08 -9.80 6.52
CA LEU A 40 -23.68 -9.61 6.17
C LEU A 40 -23.57 -8.90 4.81
N GLY A 41 -22.94 -7.71 4.81
CA GLY A 41 -22.71 -6.97 3.59
C GLY A 41 -21.71 -7.66 2.67
N VAL A 42 -21.78 -7.38 1.36
CA VAL A 42 -20.87 -7.91 0.33
C VAL A 42 -19.40 -7.73 0.71
N PHE A 43 -19.07 -6.59 1.33
CA PHE A 43 -17.71 -6.30 1.79
C PHE A 43 -17.27 -7.23 2.93
N GLU A 44 -18.13 -7.51 3.90
CA GLU A 44 -17.80 -8.42 5.02
C GLU A 44 -17.59 -9.85 4.51
N GLU A 45 -18.45 -10.32 3.60
CA GLU A 45 -18.27 -11.62 2.96
C GLU A 45 -16.96 -11.69 2.16
N SER A 46 -16.63 -10.63 1.43
CA SER A 46 -15.38 -10.54 0.67
C SER A 46 -14.15 -10.56 1.60
N LEU A 47 -14.21 -9.88 2.74
CA LEU A 47 -13.14 -9.90 3.73
C LEU A 47 -12.98 -11.29 4.36
N ARG A 48 -14.08 -11.99 4.65
CA ARG A 48 -14.05 -13.40 5.11
C ARG A 48 -13.43 -14.34 4.09
N MET A 49 -13.73 -14.16 2.80
CA MET A 49 -13.07 -14.90 1.71
C MET A 49 -11.56 -14.65 1.72
N LYS A 50 -11.15 -13.38 1.75
CA LYS A 50 -9.74 -12.96 1.73
C LYS A 50 -8.97 -13.53 2.92
N ASN A 51 -9.49 -13.39 4.13
CA ASN A 51 -8.87 -13.94 5.34
C ASN A 51 -8.72 -15.47 5.27
N THR A 52 -9.71 -16.16 4.66
CA THR A 52 -9.64 -17.61 4.44
C THR A 52 -8.58 -17.97 3.40
N LEU A 53 -8.44 -17.21 2.32
CA LEU A 53 -7.38 -17.38 1.31
C LEU A 53 -6.00 -17.30 1.96
N ASP A 54 -5.74 -16.27 2.78
CA ASP A 54 -4.45 -16.10 3.45
C ASP A 54 -4.11 -17.29 4.36
N ALA A 55 -5.08 -17.77 5.14
CA ALA A 55 -4.90 -18.92 6.03
C ALA A 55 -4.64 -20.23 5.25
N PHE A 56 -5.36 -20.43 4.15
CA PHE A 56 -5.22 -21.64 3.33
C PHE A 56 -3.99 -21.62 2.44
N GLU A 57 -3.49 -20.46 2.09
CA GLU A 57 -2.21 -20.31 1.42
C GLU A 57 -1.06 -20.76 2.34
N GLU A 58 -1.06 -20.34 3.60
CA GLU A 58 -0.09 -20.82 4.58
C GLU A 58 -0.19 -22.34 4.79
N LYS A 59 -1.42 -22.86 4.80
CA LYS A 59 -1.68 -24.30 4.88
C LYS A 59 -1.18 -25.04 3.64
N ALA A 60 -1.29 -24.48 2.44
CA ALA A 60 -0.79 -25.08 1.20
C ALA A 60 0.72 -25.29 1.23
N ARG A 61 1.47 -24.37 1.86
CA ARG A 61 2.92 -24.50 2.05
C ARG A 61 3.30 -25.66 2.97
N LYS A 62 2.52 -25.89 4.03
CA LYS A 62 2.82 -26.90 5.07
C LYS A 62 2.25 -28.28 4.73
N THR A 63 1.01 -28.32 4.28
CA THR A 63 0.23 -29.53 4.05
C THR A 63 -0.56 -29.39 2.74
N PRO A 64 0.12 -29.48 1.59
CA PRO A 64 -0.54 -29.39 0.29
C PRO A 64 -1.49 -30.59 0.11
N SER A 65 -2.71 -30.32 -0.35
CA SER A 65 -3.75 -31.33 -0.51
C SER A 65 -4.83 -30.86 -1.49
N TRP A 66 -5.61 -31.80 -2.01
CA TRP A 66 -6.78 -31.49 -2.85
C TRP A 66 -7.78 -30.56 -2.15
N PRO A 67 -8.20 -30.82 -0.89
CA PRO A 67 -9.07 -29.88 -0.16
C PRO A 67 -8.50 -28.47 -0.05
N THR A 68 -7.19 -28.34 0.19
CA THR A 68 -6.54 -27.03 0.27
C THR A 68 -6.64 -26.28 -1.06
N LEU A 69 -6.36 -26.96 -2.18
CA LEU A 69 -6.51 -26.38 -3.52
C LEU A 69 -7.96 -25.96 -3.79
N SER A 70 -8.92 -26.81 -3.46
CA SER A 70 -10.34 -26.53 -3.69
C SER A 70 -10.81 -25.29 -2.97
N VAL A 71 -10.44 -25.14 -1.69
CA VAL A 71 -10.80 -23.95 -0.90
C VAL A 71 -10.19 -22.70 -1.53
N LEU A 72 -8.91 -22.72 -1.90
CA LEU A 72 -8.25 -21.58 -2.54
C LEU A 72 -8.97 -21.16 -3.83
N VAL A 73 -9.16 -22.09 -4.76
CA VAL A 73 -9.81 -21.82 -6.06
C VAL A 73 -11.25 -21.31 -5.88
N ASN A 74 -12.04 -21.98 -5.04
CA ASN A 74 -13.44 -21.60 -4.83
C ASN A 74 -13.56 -20.24 -4.12
N CYS A 75 -12.67 -19.92 -3.19
CA CYS A 75 -12.62 -18.59 -2.55
C CYS A 75 -12.22 -17.50 -3.54
N GLU A 76 -11.23 -17.71 -4.42
CA GLU A 76 -10.87 -16.73 -5.47
C GLU A 76 -12.06 -16.47 -6.40
N TYR A 77 -12.72 -17.53 -6.86
CA TYR A 77 -13.92 -17.40 -7.69
C TYR A 77 -15.04 -16.65 -6.96
N ARG A 78 -15.34 -16.99 -5.70
CA ARG A 78 -16.37 -16.30 -4.92
C ARG A 78 -16.04 -14.83 -4.70
N LEU A 79 -14.81 -14.53 -4.33
CA LEU A 79 -14.33 -13.16 -4.10
C LEU A 79 -14.49 -12.30 -5.36
N TYR A 80 -14.14 -12.86 -6.52
CA TYR A 80 -14.36 -12.20 -7.81
C TYR A 80 -15.85 -11.97 -8.08
N MET A 81 -16.68 -12.99 -7.94
CA MET A 81 -18.12 -12.92 -8.20
C MET A 81 -18.85 -11.92 -7.29
N LEU A 82 -18.42 -11.78 -6.03
CA LEU A 82 -18.98 -10.79 -5.09
C LEU A 82 -18.73 -9.35 -5.56
N ASN A 83 -17.65 -9.12 -6.29
CA ASN A 83 -17.21 -7.79 -6.73
C ASN A 83 -17.31 -7.62 -8.26
N GLN A 84 -17.98 -8.53 -8.98
CA GLN A 84 -18.01 -8.52 -10.45
C GLN A 84 -18.70 -7.28 -11.06
N SER A 85 -19.60 -6.65 -10.30
CA SER A 85 -20.29 -5.43 -10.73
C SER A 85 -19.43 -4.17 -10.57
N THR A 86 -18.34 -4.27 -9.81
CA THR A 86 -17.40 -3.18 -9.59
C THR A 86 -16.40 -3.17 -10.73
N PRO A 87 -16.22 -2.04 -11.46
CA PRO A 87 -15.18 -1.93 -12.47
C PRO A 87 -13.84 -2.36 -11.90
N LEU A 88 -13.04 -3.13 -12.65
CA LEU A 88 -11.84 -3.77 -12.10
C LEU A 88 -10.86 -2.77 -11.48
N ARG A 89 -10.72 -1.59 -12.07
CA ARG A 89 -9.92 -0.46 -11.55
C ARG A 89 -10.32 -0.07 -10.13
N ASN A 90 -11.59 -0.17 -9.78
CA ASN A 90 -12.15 0.23 -8.49
C ASN A 90 -12.39 -0.98 -7.57
N ASN A 91 -11.93 -2.17 -7.96
CA ASN A 91 -12.16 -3.38 -7.18
C ASN A 91 -11.24 -3.38 -5.94
N PRO A 92 -11.79 -3.44 -4.72
CA PRO A 92 -11.00 -3.35 -3.49
C PRO A 92 -10.03 -4.52 -3.28
N PHE A 93 -10.16 -5.61 -4.05
CA PHE A 93 -9.30 -6.78 -3.98
C PHE A 93 -8.35 -6.92 -5.17
N LEU A 94 -8.24 -5.90 -6.04
CA LEU A 94 -7.30 -5.91 -7.15
C LEU A 94 -5.84 -6.04 -6.66
N SER A 95 -5.46 -5.31 -5.60
CA SER A 95 -4.12 -5.40 -5.00
C SER A 95 -3.79 -6.82 -4.54
N HIS A 96 -4.74 -7.50 -3.88
CA HIS A 96 -4.60 -8.89 -3.46
C HIS A 96 -4.26 -9.83 -4.63
N TRP A 97 -4.99 -9.72 -5.75
CA TRP A 97 -4.74 -10.57 -6.91
C TRP A 97 -3.39 -10.27 -7.59
N VAL A 98 -3.02 -9.00 -7.72
CA VAL A 98 -1.72 -8.59 -8.27
C VAL A 98 -0.57 -9.11 -7.40
N GLU A 99 -0.66 -8.94 -6.09
CA GLU A 99 0.34 -9.43 -5.12
C GLU A 99 0.46 -10.95 -5.14
N ALA A 100 -0.68 -11.65 -5.21
CA ALA A 100 -0.70 -13.11 -5.30
C ALA A 100 0.04 -13.59 -6.56
N ILE A 101 -0.21 -12.97 -7.72
CA ILE A 101 0.50 -13.31 -8.97
C ILE A 101 2.00 -13.07 -8.82
N GLN A 102 2.41 -11.85 -8.44
CA GLN A 102 3.83 -11.49 -8.34
C GLN A 102 4.61 -12.40 -7.38
N ARG A 103 4.04 -12.66 -6.20
CA ARG A 103 4.67 -13.45 -5.14
C ARG A 103 4.75 -14.94 -5.48
N LEU A 104 3.73 -15.49 -6.13
CA LEU A 104 3.65 -16.92 -6.43
C LEU A 104 4.33 -17.30 -7.76
N ASP A 105 4.35 -16.42 -8.78
CA ASP A 105 5.12 -16.66 -10.01
C ASP A 105 6.62 -16.77 -9.69
N CYS A 106 7.14 -15.90 -8.81
CA CYS A 106 8.55 -15.96 -8.38
C CYS A 106 8.92 -17.28 -7.67
N ALA A 107 7.96 -17.91 -6.99
CA ALA A 107 8.17 -19.15 -6.25
C ALA A 107 8.10 -20.41 -7.12
N SER A 108 7.63 -20.31 -8.37
CA SER A 108 7.26 -21.44 -9.22
C SER A 108 8.41 -21.98 -10.07
N ALA A 109 9.67 -21.71 -9.70
CA ALA A 109 10.84 -22.24 -10.39
C ALA A 109 10.74 -23.79 -10.54
N PRO A 110 11.04 -24.35 -11.72
CA PRO A 110 10.78 -25.75 -12.04
C PRO A 110 11.59 -26.67 -11.14
N ARG A 111 10.94 -27.20 -10.09
CA ARG A 111 11.50 -28.23 -9.24
C ARG A 111 10.91 -29.56 -9.66
N VAL A 112 11.75 -30.41 -10.26
CA VAL A 112 11.43 -31.82 -10.55
C VAL A 112 11.31 -32.54 -9.20
N SER A 113 10.13 -32.48 -8.59
CA SER A 113 9.83 -33.15 -7.34
C SER A 113 9.15 -34.48 -7.67
N LEU A 114 9.76 -35.58 -7.25
CA LEU A 114 9.15 -36.91 -7.30
C LEU A 114 7.84 -36.87 -6.50
N ARG A 115 6.70 -37.10 -7.16
CA ARG A 115 5.35 -37.09 -6.55
C ARG A 115 5.25 -38.20 -5.49
N PRO A 116 5.29 -37.92 -4.17
CA PRO A 116 5.33 -39.00 -3.19
C PRO A 116 3.94 -39.60 -2.98
N HIS A 117 2.88 -38.80 -3.10
CA HIS A 117 1.50 -39.18 -2.79
C HIS A 117 0.57 -38.46 -3.77
N GLY A 118 -0.50 -39.12 -4.25
CA GLY A 118 -1.39 -38.70 -5.35
C GLY A 118 -2.23 -37.42 -5.15
N GLY A 119 -1.71 -36.43 -4.43
CA GLY A 119 -2.22 -35.08 -4.31
C GLY A 119 -1.32 -34.05 -5.01
N PRO A 120 -1.81 -32.81 -5.17
CA PRO A 120 -1.03 -31.71 -5.73
C PRO A 120 0.07 -31.31 -4.74
N SER A 121 1.26 -31.01 -5.25
CA SER A 121 2.34 -30.37 -4.48
C SER A 121 2.05 -28.88 -4.23
N SER A 122 2.76 -28.26 -3.29
CA SER A 122 2.60 -26.83 -3.01
C SER A 122 2.87 -25.95 -4.23
N SER A 123 3.87 -26.28 -5.05
CA SER A 123 4.16 -25.55 -6.29
C SER A 123 3.06 -25.71 -7.33
N GLU A 124 2.48 -26.91 -7.46
CA GLU A 124 1.36 -27.14 -8.37
C GLU A 124 0.10 -26.40 -7.89
N ILE A 125 -0.17 -26.34 -6.57
CA ILE A 125 -1.26 -25.52 -6.01
C ILE A 125 -1.07 -24.04 -6.36
N HIS A 126 0.15 -23.51 -6.17
CA HIS A 126 0.46 -22.12 -6.52
C HIS A 126 0.28 -21.85 -8.02
N THR A 127 0.73 -22.78 -8.87
CA THR A 127 0.57 -22.69 -10.33
C THR A 127 -0.92 -22.59 -10.70
N VAL A 128 -1.75 -23.51 -10.19
CA VAL A 128 -3.20 -23.48 -10.45
C VAL A 128 -3.82 -22.16 -9.99
N ARG A 129 -3.46 -21.69 -8.80
CA ARG A 129 -4.01 -20.44 -8.26
C ARG A 129 -3.62 -19.23 -9.11
N VAL A 130 -2.34 -19.10 -9.48
CA VAL A 130 -1.85 -17.99 -10.30
C VAL A 130 -2.51 -17.98 -11.67
N GLU A 131 -2.47 -19.10 -12.39
CA GLU A 131 -3.07 -19.19 -13.73
C GLU A 131 -4.59 -18.96 -13.69
N PHE A 132 -5.25 -19.41 -12.61
CA PHE A 132 -6.67 -19.14 -12.42
C PHE A 132 -6.95 -17.64 -12.19
N ILE A 133 -6.17 -16.95 -11.35
CA ILE A 133 -6.32 -15.50 -11.12
C ILE A 133 -6.06 -14.74 -12.43
N LYS A 134 -5.00 -15.09 -13.18
CA LYS A 134 -4.71 -14.50 -14.50
C LYS A 134 -5.92 -14.64 -15.44
N ALA A 135 -6.47 -15.85 -15.53
CA ALA A 135 -7.62 -16.15 -16.36
C ALA A 135 -8.89 -15.39 -15.91
N LEU A 136 -9.10 -15.20 -14.60
CA LEU A 136 -10.20 -14.38 -14.08
C LEU A 136 -10.06 -12.91 -14.49
N LEU A 137 -8.87 -12.32 -14.30
CA LEU A 137 -8.61 -10.90 -14.57
C LEU A 137 -8.63 -10.55 -16.07
N GLN A 138 -8.38 -11.52 -16.95
CA GLN A 138 -8.42 -11.34 -18.40
C GLN A 138 -9.77 -11.71 -19.03
N SER A 139 -10.63 -12.46 -18.32
CA SER A 139 -11.87 -12.94 -18.90
C SER A 139 -12.93 -11.83 -18.99
N PRO A 140 -13.54 -11.60 -20.17
CA PRO A 140 -14.73 -10.75 -20.28
C PRO A 140 -15.97 -11.41 -19.66
N ASP A 141 -15.97 -12.74 -19.52
CA ASP A 141 -17.08 -13.51 -18.96
C ASP A 141 -16.58 -14.51 -17.89
N PRO A 142 -16.74 -14.22 -16.59
CA PRO A 142 -16.31 -15.12 -15.52
C PRO A 142 -17.18 -16.39 -15.45
N SER A 143 -18.33 -16.43 -16.13
CA SER A 143 -19.25 -17.58 -16.08
C SER A 143 -18.67 -18.84 -16.71
N GLN A 144 -17.63 -18.72 -17.55
CA GLN A 144 -16.92 -19.89 -18.08
C GLN A 144 -16.28 -20.73 -16.98
N PHE A 145 -15.83 -20.10 -15.89
CA PHE A 145 -15.20 -20.77 -14.75
C PHE A 145 -16.24 -21.38 -13.80
N ALA A 146 -17.50 -20.97 -13.89
CA ALA A 146 -18.59 -21.47 -13.06
C ALA A 146 -18.72 -23.00 -13.11
N LYS A 147 -18.46 -23.59 -14.28
CA LYS A 147 -18.57 -25.04 -14.55
C LYS A 147 -17.27 -25.81 -14.34
N MET A 148 -16.16 -25.13 -14.09
CA MET A 148 -14.87 -25.78 -13.84
C MET A 148 -14.79 -26.23 -12.39
N SER A 149 -14.18 -27.39 -12.15
CA SER A 149 -13.83 -27.87 -10.81
C SER A 149 -12.34 -27.61 -10.55
N PRO A 150 -11.90 -27.53 -9.28
CA PRO A 150 -10.49 -27.43 -8.93
C PRO A 150 -9.62 -28.52 -9.57
N ARG A 151 -10.13 -29.76 -9.66
CA ARG A 151 -9.41 -30.86 -10.33
C ARG A 151 -9.27 -30.63 -11.83
N LYS A 152 -10.30 -30.09 -12.48
CA LYS A 152 -10.23 -29.73 -13.90
C LYS A 152 -9.22 -28.61 -14.14
N MET A 153 -9.25 -27.55 -13.35
CA MET A 153 -8.26 -26.45 -13.43
C MET A 153 -6.83 -26.96 -13.20
N TYR A 154 -6.64 -27.91 -12.28
CA TYR A 154 -5.35 -28.56 -12.11
C TYR A 154 -4.90 -29.30 -13.37
N ALA A 155 -5.76 -30.13 -13.97
CA ALA A 155 -5.43 -30.82 -15.20
C ALA A 155 -5.07 -29.84 -16.33
N ASP A 156 -5.85 -28.76 -16.48
CA ASP A 156 -5.64 -27.75 -17.52
C ASP A 156 -4.33 -26.97 -17.32
N PHE A 157 -4.06 -26.46 -16.12
CA PHE A 157 -2.91 -25.58 -15.87
C PHE A 157 -1.60 -26.32 -15.56
N VAL A 158 -1.67 -27.47 -14.88
CA VAL A 158 -0.48 -28.21 -14.43
C VAL A 158 -0.15 -29.35 -15.37
N GLU A 159 -1.13 -30.16 -15.77
CA GLU A 159 -0.86 -31.36 -16.57
C GLU A 159 -0.77 -31.05 -18.07
N LEU A 160 -1.66 -30.19 -18.57
CA LEU A 160 -1.65 -29.74 -19.97
C LEU A 160 -0.79 -28.49 -20.18
N GLY A 161 -0.40 -27.79 -19.10
CA GLY A 161 0.43 -26.59 -19.18
C GLY A 161 -0.24 -25.44 -19.94
N GLN A 162 -1.57 -25.32 -19.86
CA GLN A 162 -2.30 -24.23 -20.50
C GLN A 162 -2.07 -22.91 -19.77
N MET A 163 -0.92 -22.27 -20.02
CA MET A 163 -0.57 -20.97 -19.46
C MET A 163 -0.90 -19.85 -20.46
N GLY A 164 -1.56 -18.81 -19.97
CA GLY A 164 -1.85 -17.61 -20.75
C GLY A 164 -0.74 -16.58 -20.66
N GLU A 165 -0.50 -15.82 -21.72
CA GLU A 165 0.30 -14.60 -21.60
C GLU A 165 -0.45 -13.60 -20.72
N PHE A 166 0.21 -13.09 -19.68
CA PHE A 166 -0.38 -12.16 -18.73
C PHE A 166 0.56 -11.01 -18.44
N ASP A 167 0.14 -9.79 -18.77
CA ASP A 167 0.88 -8.58 -18.44
C ASP A 167 0.38 -7.98 -17.12
N VAL A 168 1.10 -8.29 -16.03
CA VAL A 168 0.82 -7.75 -14.71
C VAL A 168 0.95 -6.23 -14.64
N ARG A 169 1.72 -5.60 -15.55
CA ARG A 169 1.95 -4.14 -15.55
C ARG A 169 0.68 -3.35 -15.80
N VAL A 170 -0.26 -3.88 -16.59
CA VAL A 170 -1.56 -3.24 -16.83
C VAL A 170 -2.31 -3.04 -15.51
N TYR A 171 -2.32 -4.05 -14.64
CA TYR A 171 -3.02 -4.02 -13.36
C TYR A 171 -2.24 -3.24 -12.30
N VAL A 172 -0.90 -3.30 -12.32
CA VAL A 172 -0.04 -2.45 -11.47
C VAL A 172 -0.31 -0.97 -11.76
N ARG A 173 -0.39 -0.57 -13.04
CA ARG A 173 -0.71 0.80 -13.41
C ARG A 173 -2.07 1.25 -12.89
N MET A 174 -3.09 0.38 -12.94
CA MET A 174 -4.39 0.69 -12.34
C MET A 174 -4.26 0.98 -10.83
N LEU A 175 -3.46 0.19 -10.11
CA LEU A 175 -3.22 0.41 -8.67
C LEU A 175 -2.39 1.68 -8.40
N GLU A 176 -1.44 2.03 -9.26
CA GLU A 176 -0.67 3.27 -9.19
C GLU A 176 -1.54 4.51 -9.46
N GLU A 177 -2.46 4.43 -10.44
CA GLU A 177 -3.41 5.50 -10.77
C GLU A 177 -4.39 5.76 -9.61
N GLU A 178 -4.82 4.71 -8.90
CA GLU A 178 -5.69 4.82 -7.71
C GLU A 178 -4.91 5.17 -6.42
N GLY A 179 -3.59 5.41 -6.51
CA GLY A 179 -2.75 5.74 -5.35
C GLY A 179 -2.57 4.60 -4.34
N ILE A 180 -2.88 3.36 -4.74
CA ILE A 180 -2.66 2.16 -3.93
C ILE A 180 -1.18 1.75 -4.00
N TYR A 181 -0.57 1.84 -5.19
CA TYR A 181 0.86 1.57 -5.42
C TYR A 181 1.65 2.87 -5.66
N GLU A 182 2.94 2.86 -5.33
CA GLU A 182 3.85 3.92 -5.75
C GLU A 182 4.10 3.82 -7.26
N ARG A 183 4.11 4.97 -7.95
CA ARG A 183 4.47 4.99 -9.37
C ARG A 183 5.87 4.44 -9.56
N THR A 184 5.97 3.34 -10.29
CA THR A 184 7.23 2.83 -10.81
C THR A 184 7.87 3.96 -11.62
N PRO A 185 9.10 4.42 -11.30
CA PRO A 185 9.77 5.46 -12.07
C PRO A 185 9.81 5.04 -13.54
N GLU A 186 9.24 5.86 -14.42
CA GLU A 186 9.35 5.60 -15.85
C GLU A 186 10.85 5.56 -16.20
N PRO A 187 11.32 4.51 -16.90
CA PRO A 187 12.71 4.45 -17.30
C PRO A 187 12.99 5.74 -18.09
N PRO A 188 14.08 6.46 -17.78
CA PRO A 188 14.37 7.73 -18.41
C PRO A 188 14.34 7.54 -19.92
N ASP A 189 13.49 8.30 -20.59
CA ASP A 189 13.28 8.21 -22.03
C ASP A 189 14.63 8.21 -22.74
N VAL A 190 14.97 7.07 -23.35
CA VAL A 190 16.23 6.87 -24.08
C VAL A 190 16.30 7.74 -25.36
N ALA A 191 15.34 8.63 -25.55
CA ALA A 191 15.17 9.48 -26.72
C ALA A 191 16.06 10.73 -26.76
N GLU A 192 16.68 11.14 -25.64
CA GLU A 192 17.52 12.36 -25.65
C GLU A 192 19.02 12.14 -25.97
N GLN A 193 19.50 10.90 -26.11
CA GLN A 193 20.93 10.65 -26.38
C GLN A 193 21.31 10.48 -27.86
N THR A 194 20.35 10.46 -28.80
CA THR A 194 20.67 10.40 -30.25
C THR A 194 20.79 11.75 -30.95
N ALA A 195 20.58 12.88 -30.26
CA ALA A 195 20.64 14.22 -30.87
C ALA A 195 22.04 14.88 -30.83
N SER A 196 23.03 14.32 -30.13
CA SER A 196 24.35 14.97 -29.92
C SER A 196 25.49 14.49 -30.85
N ALA A 197 25.24 13.56 -31.77
CA ALA A 197 26.30 12.97 -32.59
C ALA A 197 26.62 13.69 -33.93
N TYR A 198 25.97 14.81 -34.26
CA TYR A 198 26.21 15.55 -35.51
C TYR A 198 26.42 17.04 -35.29
N SER A 199 27.47 17.43 -34.56
CA SER A 199 28.04 18.79 -34.64
C SER A 199 29.43 18.82 -34.03
N ASN A 200 30.48 18.54 -34.82
CA ASN A 200 31.80 19.16 -34.62
C ASN A 200 32.77 18.87 -35.78
N THR A 201 32.79 19.78 -36.75
CA THR A 201 33.97 20.09 -37.57
C THR A 201 34.13 21.60 -37.56
N GLY A 202 35.05 22.10 -36.76
CA GLY A 202 35.36 23.53 -36.65
C GLY A 202 36.65 23.76 -35.87
N ALA A 203 37.61 24.39 -36.52
CA ALA A 203 38.99 24.64 -36.08
C ALA A 203 39.13 25.84 -35.12
N GLY A 204 40.26 25.92 -34.39
CA GLY A 204 40.72 27.12 -33.67
C GLY A 204 41.43 26.75 -32.35
N THR A 205 42.75 26.51 -32.32
CA THR A 205 43.85 27.48 -32.14
C THR A 205 43.94 28.10 -30.73
N SER A 206 44.93 27.60 -29.99
CA SER A 206 45.82 28.23 -29.00
C SER A 206 45.35 29.42 -28.13
N GLY A 207 45.44 29.21 -26.80
CA GLY A 207 45.55 30.29 -25.82
C GLY A 207 46.06 29.78 -24.47
N LYS A 208 47.38 29.86 -24.25
CA LYS A 208 48.05 29.64 -22.96
C LYS A 208 47.80 30.83 -22.04
N THR A 209 47.51 30.60 -20.76
CA THR A 209 48.06 31.40 -19.66
C THR A 209 48.12 30.56 -18.38
N ALA A 210 49.32 30.51 -17.80
CA ALA A 210 49.66 29.90 -16.54
C ALA A 210 49.77 30.96 -15.45
N SER A 211 49.44 30.62 -14.20
CA SER A 211 49.98 31.24 -12.98
C SER A 211 49.62 30.36 -11.78
N SER A 212 50.57 29.61 -11.21
CA SER A 212 51.37 29.94 -10.00
C SER A 212 50.63 29.59 -8.69
N TYR A 213 50.95 28.46 -8.03
CA TYR A 213 51.89 28.31 -6.87
C TYR A 213 51.53 29.23 -5.68
N SER A 214 51.43 28.83 -4.40
CA SER A 214 51.75 27.59 -3.64
C SER A 214 51.22 27.79 -2.17
N PRO A 215 51.75 27.18 -1.07
CA PRO A 215 51.15 26.09 -0.28
C PRO A 215 50.90 26.42 1.24
N GLU A 216 50.71 25.37 2.05
CA GLU A 216 50.80 25.28 3.55
C GLU A 216 49.60 25.83 4.37
N ALA A 217 49.15 25.27 5.50
CA ALA A 217 49.61 24.19 6.39
C ALA A 217 48.45 23.62 7.24
N ALA A 218 48.77 22.53 7.94
CA ALA A 218 48.00 21.70 8.86
C ALA A 218 47.07 22.40 9.89
N SER A 219 45.96 21.73 10.22
CA SER A 219 45.58 21.42 11.62
C SER A 219 44.35 20.52 11.65
N GLY A 220 44.45 19.38 12.33
CA GLY A 220 43.34 18.49 12.58
C GLY A 220 42.28 19.10 13.49
N LYS A 221 41.03 18.68 13.29
CA LYS A 221 39.98 18.55 14.31
C LYS A 221 38.83 17.73 13.72
N ALA A 222 38.35 16.78 14.52
CA ALA A 222 37.25 15.88 14.21
C ALA A 222 36.06 16.64 13.60
N ARG A 223 35.66 16.24 12.40
CA ARG A 223 34.40 16.68 11.79
C ARG A 223 33.32 15.67 12.18
N GLU A 224 32.74 15.90 13.35
CA GLU A 224 31.35 15.49 13.58
C GLU A 224 30.49 16.14 12.49
N ALA A 225 29.57 15.34 11.93
CA ALA A 225 28.61 15.81 10.94
C ALA A 225 27.81 17.00 11.50
N PRO A 226 27.59 18.07 10.72
CA PRO A 226 26.82 19.21 11.18
C PRO A 226 25.35 18.79 11.32
N ARG A 227 24.82 18.85 12.55
CA ARG A 227 23.38 18.81 12.80
C ARG A 227 22.72 20.03 12.12
N PRO A 228 21.43 19.94 11.71
CA PRO A 228 20.78 20.98 10.92
C PRO A 228 20.74 22.33 11.63
N ARG A 229 20.99 23.36 10.84
CA ARG A 229 20.98 24.77 11.21
C ARG A 229 19.52 25.18 11.42
N LEU A 230 19.20 25.79 12.57
CA LEU A 230 17.90 26.42 12.84
C LEU A 230 17.49 27.49 11.78
N ASN A 231 18.41 27.91 10.91
CA ASN A 231 18.15 28.87 9.83
C ASN A 231 17.42 28.25 8.63
N ASP A 232 17.67 26.97 8.33
CA ASP A 232 17.21 26.35 7.07
C ASP A 232 15.69 26.11 7.12
N PHE A 233 15.15 25.71 8.28
CA PHE A 233 13.71 25.52 8.47
C PHE A 233 12.93 26.84 8.47
N GLN A 234 13.50 27.91 9.02
CA GLN A 234 12.86 29.24 8.99
C GLN A 234 12.81 29.80 7.57
N GLN A 235 13.87 29.61 6.80
CA GLN A 235 13.89 29.98 5.39
C GLN A 235 12.85 29.16 4.60
N TRP A 236 12.83 27.83 4.80
CA TRP A 236 11.80 26.98 4.19
C TRP A 236 10.38 27.41 4.56
N LYS A 237 10.12 27.76 5.83
CA LYS A 237 8.82 28.27 6.28
C LYS A 237 8.42 29.53 5.54
N GLN A 238 9.34 30.48 5.39
CA GLN A 238 9.09 31.73 4.68
C GLN A 238 8.85 31.50 3.19
N ASP A 239 9.65 30.64 2.55
CA ASP A 239 9.49 30.26 1.15
C ASP A 239 8.14 29.56 0.92
N MET A 240 7.71 28.70 1.85
CA MET A 240 6.40 28.03 1.78
C MET A 240 5.24 29.03 1.91
N LEU A 241 5.33 30.00 2.82
CA LEU A 241 4.34 31.07 2.95
C LEU A 241 4.25 31.93 1.68
N ASP A 242 5.40 32.26 1.08
CA ASP A 242 5.46 33.00 -0.18
C ASP A 242 4.84 32.21 -1.34
N LYS A 243 5.13 30.89 -1.41
CA LYS A 243 4.50 29.99 -2.39
C LYS A 243 2.99 29.87 -2.18
N LEU A 244 2.50 29.77 -0.94
CA LEU A 244 1.07 29.71 -0.67
C LEU A 244 0.35 30.98 -1.15
N GLN A 245 1.00 32.14 -1.01
CA GLN A 245 0.45 33.42 -1.45
C GLN A 245 0.47 33.58 -2.98
N HIS A 246 1.57 33.21 -3.64
CA HIS A 246 1.80 33.52 -5.06
C HIS A 246 1.54 32.33 -6.01
N SER A 247 1.59 31.10 -5.51
CA SER A 247 1.51 29.87 -6.32
C SER A 247 0.91 28.71 -5.50
N PRO A 248 -0.37 28.82 -5.07
CA PRO A 248 -1.01 27.82 -4.21
C PRO A 248 -1.04 26.42 -4.84
N ASN A 249 -1.18 26.33 -6.17
CA ASN A 249 -1.22 25.05 -6.89
C ASN A 249 0.06 24.20 -6.74
N THR A 250 1.21 24.83 -6.50
CA THR A 250 2.47 24.12 -6.24
C THR A 250 2.71 23.93 -4.75
N ALA A 251 2.26 24.88 -3.92
CA ALA A 251 2.45 24.83 -2.48
C ALA A 251 1.59 23.75 -1.80
N ILE A 252 0.34 23.56 -2.23
CA ILE A 252 -0.59 22.61 -1.62
C ILE A 252 -0.09 21.15 -1.72
N PRO A 253 0.40 20.66 -2.88
CA PRO A 253 1.04 19.35 -2.95
C PRO A 253 2.24 19.21 -2.00
N GLU A 254 3.10 20.24 -1.91
CA GLU A 254 4.24 20.21 -0.97
C GLU A 254 3.77 20.15 0.49
N LEU A 255 2.71 20.90 0.83
CA LEU A 255 2.13 20.98 2.17
C LEU A 255 1.45 19.66 2.61
N THR A 256 0.81 18.97 1.68
CA THR A 256 0.14 17.67 1.93
C THR A 256 1.15 16.51 2.06
N HIS A 257 2.36 16.66 1.51
CA HIS A 257 3.40 15.62 1.53
C HIS A 257 4.47 15.83 2.61
N LEU A 258 4.22 16.70 3.60
CA LEU A 258 5.19 16.97 4.66
C LEU A 258 5.53 15.74 5.50
N PRO A 259 6.76 15.63 6.02
CA PRO A 259 7.14 14.58 6.96
C PRO A 259 6.36 14.65 8.27
N ILE A 260 6.18 13.49 8.93
CA ILE A 260 5.52 13.38 10.25
C ILE A 260 6.53 13.76 11.35
N GLU A 261 6.96 15.01 11.36
CA GLU A 261 7.87 15.56 12.36
C GLU A 261 7.24 16.76 13.08
N LEU A 262 7.69 17.01 14.31
CA LEU A 262 7.08 18.01 15.18
C LEU A 262 7.13 19.43 14.59
N SER A 263 8.20 19.78 13.89
CA SER A 263 8.38 21.09 13.24
C SER A 263 7.34 21.36 12.15
N TYR A 264 7.09 20.38 11.28
CA TYR A 264 6.09 20.48 10.21
C TYR A 264 4.66 20.46 10.76
N LEU A 265 4.40 19.62 11.77
CA LEU A 265 3.09 19.57 12.45
C LEU A 265 2.76 20.89 13.18
N ASP A 266 3.76 21.52 13.81
CA ASP A 266 3.61 22.84 14.44
C ASP A 266 3.37 23.94 13.40
N PHE A 267 4.06 23.87 12.26
CA PHE A 267 3.81 24.77 11.15
C PHE A 267 2.38 24.63 10.59
N LEU A 268 1.90 23.42 10.30
CA LEU A 268 0.51 23.17 9.88
C LEU A 268 -0.49 23.67 10.91
N THR A 269 -0.23 23.40 12.19
CA THR A 269 -1.05 23.89 13.30
C THR A 269 -1.11 25.42 13.34
N THR A 270 0.01 26.09 13.06
CA THR A 270 0.11 27.56 13.01
C THR A 270 -0.71 28.11 11.85
N LEU A 271 -0.59 27.53 10.65
CA LEU A 271 -1.37 27.94 9.47
C LEU A 271 -2.89 27.89 9.74
N LEU A 272 -3.36 26.84 10.42
CA LEU A 272 -4.77 26.69 10.79
C LEU A 272 -5.21 27.68 11.88
N GLN A 273 -4.38 27.88 12.91
CA GLN A 273 -4.70 28.79 14.02
C GLN A 273 -4.75 30.26 13.57
N GLU A 274 -3.79 30.67 12.75
CA GLU A 274 -3.69 32.03 12.23
C GLU A 274 -4.63 32.29 11.05
N LYS A 275 -5.37 31.25 10.60
CA LYS A 275 -6.22 31.27 9.41
C LYS A 275 -5.49 31.73 8.15
N THR A 276 -4.20 31.37 8.04
CA THR A 276 -3.32 31.79 6.96
C THR A 276 -3.81 31.22 5.62
N LEU A 277 -4.26 29.97 5.60
CA LEU A 277 -4.80 29.33 4.40
C LEU A 277 -6.06 30.07 3.92
N GLU A 278 -6.99 30.38 4.82
CA GLU A 278 -8.22 31.11 4.47
C GLU A 278 -7.91 32.53 3.98
N SER A 279 -6.88 33.17 4.54
CA SER A 279 -6.42 34.49 4.07
C SER A 279 -5.90 34.50 2.63
N PHE A 280 -5.46 33.33 2.14
CA PHE A 280 -5.06 33.11 0.75
C PHE A 280 -6.19 32.47 -0.09
N ALA A 281 -7.42 32.44 0.42
CA ALA A 281 -8.58 31.81 -0.21
C ALA A 281 -8.41 30.30 -0.47
N ILE A 282 -7.67 29.62 0.41
CA ILE A 282 -7.45 28.17 0.38
C ILE A 282 -8.30 27.52 1.46
N GLU A 283 -9.04 26.47 1.10
CA GLU A 283 -9.82 25.70 2.06
C GLU A 283 -8.93 24.76 2.88
N SER A 284 -8.91 24.95 4.20
CA SER A 284 -8.13 24.16 5.15
C SER A 284 -8.51 22.66 5.20
N PRO A 285 -9.81 22.26 5.25
CA PRO A 285 -10.17 20.87 5.52
C PRO A 285 -9.66 19.85 4.47
N PRO A 286 -9.76 20.09 3.15
CA PRO A 286 -9.22 19.17 2.14
C PRO A 286 -7.71 18.94 2.30
N ILE A 287 -6.95 20.01 2.57
CA ILE A 287 -5.49 19.92 2.76
C ILE A 287 -5.13 19.05 3.96
N ILE A 288 -5.86 19.20 5.06
CA ILE A 288 -5.60 18.42 6.27
C ILE A 288 -5.99 16.95 6.07
N SER A 289 -7.11 16.68 5.39
CA SER A 289 -7.52 15.32 5.02
C SER A 289 -6.44 14.65 4.16
N ASP A 290 -5.99 15.33 3.09
CA ASP A 290 -4.93 14.84 2.19
C ASP A 290 -3.60 14.62 2.92
N TYR A 291 -3.21 15.52 3.82
CA TYR A 291 -2.02 15.36 4.65
C TYR A 291 -2.11 14.13 5.56
N ILE A 292 -3.25 13.93 6.24
CA ILE A 292 -3.44 12.76 7.11
C ILE A 292 -3.39 11.48 6.28
N GLN A 293 -4.05 11.45 5.12
CA GLN A 293 -4.00 10.31 4.20
C GLN A 293 -2.54 9.99 3.79
N HIS A 294 -1.78 10.99 3.34
CA HIS A 294 -0.37 10.80 3.01
C HIS A 294 0.45 10.29 4.21
N ALA A 295 0.25 10.88 5.41
CA ALA A 295 0.92 10.46 6.63
C ALA A 295 0.60 9.00 7.02
N LEU A 296 -0.65 8.54 6.82
CA LEU A 296 -1.04 7.15 7.03
C LEU A 296 -0.30 6.22 6.05
N ARG A 297 -0.19 6.59 4.77
CA ARG A 297 0.58 5.81 3.78
C ARG A 297 2.06 5.74 4.13
N LEU A 298 2.65 6.85 4.57
CA LEU A 298 4.05 6.87 5.00
C LEU A 298 4.26 5.96 6.24
N THR A 299 3.33 6.02 7.19
CA THR A 299 3.35 5.16 8.38
C THR A 299 3.21 3.68 8.00
N GLU A 300 2.36 3.33 7.04
CA GLU A 300 2.24 1.96 6.55
C GLU A 300 3.57 1.43 6.01
N LYS A 301 4.25 2.21 5.17
CA LYS A 301 5.57 1.87 4.60
C LYS A 301 6.63 1.62 5.68
N MET A 302 6.59 2.35 6.80
CA MET A 302 7.53 2.13 7.90
C MET A 302 7.44 0.71 8.50
N GLY A 303 6.32 -0.01 8.37
CA GLY A 303 6.15 -1.35 8.93
C GLY A 303 6.54 -2.48 7.98
N LEU A 304 6.77 -2.16 6.70
CA LEU A 304 7.18 -3.15 5.72
C LEU A 304 8.66 -3.53 5.96
N PRO A 305 9.03 -4.81 5.80
CA PRO A 305 10.43 -5.21 5.82
C PRO A 305 11.18 -4.47 4.69
N PRO A 306 12.47 -4.15 4.85
CA PRO A 306 13.24 -3.59 3.76
C PRO A 306 13.23 -4.58 2.60
N ASP A 307 12.78 -4.11 1.43
CA ASP A 307 12.82 -4.91 0.22
C ASP A 307 14.26 -5.38 0.00
N ALA A 308 14.44 -6.71 -0.07
CA ALA A 308 15.75 -7.32 -0.29
C ALA A 308 16.42 -6.85 -1.60
N SER A 309 15.64 -6.27 -2.51
CA SER A 309 16.06 -5.74 -3.80
C SER A 309 16.78 -4.39 -3.73
N THR A 310 16.57 -3.59 -2.68
CA THR A 310 17.18 -2.24 -2.57
C THR A 310 18.54 -2.24 -1.89
N SER A 311 18.93 -3.36 -1.25
CA SER A 311 20.21 -3.49 -0.54
C SER A 311 21.39 -3.88 -1.44
N ALA A 312 21.17 -4.11 -2.74
CA ALA A 312 22.22 -4.64 -3.64
C ALA A 312 23.01 -3.58 -4.42
N THR A 313 22.63 -2.29 -4.39
CA THR A 313 23.19 -1.31 -5.35
C THR A 313 23.84 -0.06 -4.77
N LEU A 314 23.88 0.16 -3.45
CA LEU A 314 24.50 1.39 -2.91
C LEU A 314 25.61 1.06 -1.90
N SER A 315 26.79 0.79 -2.45
CA SER A 315 28.03 0.81 -1.67
C SER A 315 28.44 2.26 -1.42
N GLY A 316 28.25 2.74 -0.19
CA GLY A 316 29.11 3.76 0.40
C GLY A 316 28.62 5.22 0.43
N THR A 317 27.54 5.50 1.16
CA THR A 317 27.29 6.84 1.72
C THR A 317 26.61 6.72 3.09
N ASN A 318 27.10 7.48 4.08
CA ASN A 318 26.68 7.48 5.50
C ASN A 318 25.19 7.79 5.79
N GLU A 319 24.33 7.91 4.77
CA GLU A 319 22.89 8.16 4.91
C GLU A 319 22.07 6.89 5.19
N GLU A 320 22.61 5.69 4.93
CA GLU A 320 21.91 4.42 5.22
C GLU A 320 21.72 4.17 6.73
N ALA A 321 22.57 4.74 7.59
CA ALA A 321 22.48 4.55 9.03
C ALA A 321 21.26 5.26 9.66
N GLU A 322 20.79 6.38 9.08
CA GLU A 322 19.59 7.08 9.56
C GLU A 322 18.29 6.45 9.02
N GLY A 323 18.31 5.90 7.79
CA GLY A 323 17.17 5.19 7.21
C GLY A 323 16.78 3.91 7.96
N VAL A 324 17.75 3.24 8.60
CA VAL A 324 17.51 2.01 9.39
C VAL A 324 16.78 2.29 10.72
N LEU A 325 16.95 3.48 11.31
CA LEU A 325 16.29 3.86 12.58
C LEU A 325 14.82 4.26 12.41
N ASN A 326 14.36 4.44 11.16
CA ASN A 326 13.02 4.92 10.83
C ASN A 326 12.10 3.83 10.27
N ARG A 327 12.47 2.55 10.42
CA ARG A 327 11.64 1.41 9.99
C ARG A 327 11.31 0.47 11.16
N GLY A 328 10.29 -0.35 10.97
CA GLY A 328 9.76 -1.30 11.94
C GLY A 328 8.57 -0.77 12.75
N ARG A 329 7.99 -1.68 13.54
CA ARG A 329 6.81 -1.44 14.40
C ARG A 329 6.99 -0.23 15.34
N GLU A 330 8.21 0.02 15.81
CA GLU A 330 8.50 1.14 16.71
C GLU A 330 8.44 2.48 15.98
N ALA A 331 9.00 2.58 14.77
CA ALA A 331 8.89 3.77 13.94
C ALA A 331 7.43 4.07 13.56
N GLN A 332 6.67 3.04 13.15
CA GLN A 332 5.22 3.15 12.95
C GLN A 332 4.51 3.68 14.20
N THR A 333 4.81 3.11 15.36
CA THR A 333 4.17 3.51 16.62
C THR A 333 4.45 4.96 16.96
N ARG A 334 5.69 5.44 16.75
CA ARG A 334 6.05 6.85 16.97
C ARG A 334 5.32 7.78 16.00
N ALA A 335 5.27 7.44 14.71
CA ALA A 335 4.57 8.22 13.69
C ALA A 335 3.07 8.33 13.99
N VAL A 336 2.40 7.21 14.31
CA VAL A 336 0.98 7.22 14.70
C VAL A 336 0.75 8.09 15.93
N LYS A 337 1.61 8.01 16.96
CA LYS A 337 1.47 8.84 18.16
C LYS A 337 1.55 10.34 17.85
N LEU A 338 2.49 10.75 17.00
CA LEU A 338 2.61 12.14 16.56
C LEU A 338 1.36 12.59 15.78
N LEU A 339 0.89 11.76 14.86
CA LEU A 339 -0.32 12.03 14.07
C LEU A 339 -1.56 12.16 14.97
N LEU A 340 -1.73 11.26 15.94
CA LEU A 340 -2.83 11.34 16.93
C LEU A 340 -2.75 12.60 17.79
N LEU A 341 -1.56 13.02 18.21
CA LEU A 341 -1.36 14.26 18.96
C LEU A 341 -1.78 15.47 18.12
N PHE A 342 -1.39 15.50 16.86
CA PHE A 342 -1.78 16.54 15.90
C PHE A 342 -3.29 16.60 15.71
N ILE A 343 -3.93 15.47 15.39
CA ILE A 343 -5.40 15.38 15.19
C ILE A 343 -6.15 15.78 16.47
N ARG A 344 -5.73 15.26 17.64
CA ARG A 344 -6.33 15.63 18.93
C ARG A 344 -6.22 17.14 19.20
N ASN A 345 -5.09 17.76 18.87
CA ASN A 345 -4.91 19.20 19.01
C ASN A 345 -5.83 20.00 18.08
N MET A 346 -6.00 19.56 16.83
CA MET A 346 -6.94 20.20 15.89
C MET A 346 -8.39 20.13 16.38
N ILE A 347 -8.83 18.97 16.86
CA ILE A 347 -10.19 18.77 17.38
C ILE A 347 -10.43 19.63 18.63
N ARG A 348 -9.52 19.57 19.61
CA ARG A 348 -9.67 20.35 20.86
C ARG A 348 -9.72 21.85 20.63
N LYS A 349 -8.99 22.35 19.63
CA LYS A 349 -8.96 23.77 19.27
C LYS A 349 -10.02 24.14 18.23
N ALA A 350 -10.89 23.21 17.84
CA ALA A 350 -11.89 23.38 16.78
C ALA A 350 -11.31 23.98 15.49
N LEU A 351 -10.08 23.60 15.12
CA LEU A 351 -9.39 24.12 13.93
C LEU A 351 -9.92 23.51 12.64
N VAL A 352 -10.38 22.25 12.72
CA VAL A 352 -10.98 21.53 11.61
C VAL A 352 -12.23 20.82 12.13
N PRO A 353 -13.38 20.93 11.44
CA PRO A 353 -14.58 20.19 11.81
C PRO A 353 -14.32 18.69 11.85
N LEU A 354 -14.83 18.01 12.87
CA LEU A 354 -14.62 16.56 13.03
C LEU A 354 -15.16 15.78 11.83
N GLU A 355 -16.27 16.25 11.26
CA GLU A 355 -16.94 15.66 10.11
C GLU A 355 -16.06 15.68 8.86
N ALA A 356 -15.19 16.68 8.74
CA ALA A 356 -14.32 16.84 7.57
C ALA A 356 -13.15 15.86 7.53
N ILE A 357 -12.78 15.28 8.68
CA ILE A 357 -11.68 14.30 8.81
C ILE A 357 -12.18 12.97 9.41
N TYR A 358 -13.49 12.72 9.35
CA TYR A 358 -14.11 11.57 9.99
C TYR A 358 -13.60 10.25 9.42
N PHE A 359 -13.44 10.16 8.10
CA PHE A 359 -12.97 8.93 7.45
C PHE A 359 -11.51 8.63 7.79
N GLU A 360 -10.65 9.64 7.85
CA GLU A 360 -9.25 9.51 8.27
C GLU A 360 -9.15 9.03 9.72
N ILE A 361 -10.01 9.55 10.60
CA ILE A 361 -10.11 9.12 12.00
C ILE A 361 -10.58 7.66 12.10
N GLN A 362 -11.56 7.25 11.31
CA GLN A 362 -11.98 5.85 11.29
C GLN A 362 -10.87 4.93 10.78
N GLU A 363 -10.18 5.34 9.71
CA GLU A 363 -9.08 4.57 9.14
C GLU A 363 -7.96 4.36 10.16
N ILE A 364 -7.49 5.42 10.84
CA ILE A 364 -6.43 5.28 11.85
C ILE A 364 -6.88 4.40 13.02
N CYS A 365 -8.14 4.52 13.44
CA CYS A 365 -8.71 3.74 14.54
C CYS A 365 -8.82 2.24 14.22
N VAL A 366 -9.13 1.89 12.98
CA VAL A 366 -9.24 0.50 12.54
C VAL A 366 -7.86 -0.08 12.25
N ARG A 367 -7.07 0.59 11.42
CA ARG A 367 -5.79 0.07 10.90
C ARG A 367 -4.73 -0.08 12.00
N TYR A 368 -4.73 0.83 12.97
CA TYR A 368 -3.74 0.86 14.04
C TYR A 368 -4.31 0.53 15.43
N VAL A 369 -5.46 -0.16 15.50
CA VAL A 369 -6.16 -0.53 16.75
C VAL A 369 -5.27 -1.25 17.78
N TRP A 370 -4.21 -1.92 17.33
CA TRP A 370 -3.25 -2.62 18.19
C TRP A 370 -2.40 -1.66 19.05
N ILE A 371 -2.24 -0.40 18.64
CA ILE A 371 -1.56 0.64 19.42
C ILE A 371 -2.48 1.13 20.53
N ARG A 372 -2.00 1.17 21.77
CA ARG A 372 -2.80 1.56 22.95
C ARG A 372 -3.37 2.97 22.80
N GLU A 373 -2.55 3.92 22.36
CA GLU A 373 -2.91 5.33 22.20
C GLU A 373 -4.01 5.54 21.15
N VAL A 374 -4.13 4.65 20.16
CA VAL A 374 -5.23 4.68 19.17
C VAL A 374 -6.56 4.32 19.84
N ARG A 375 -6.58 3.33 20.74
CA ARG A 375 -7.79 2.96 21.49
C ARG A 375 -8.22 4.05 22.46
N GLU A 376 -7.25 4.67 23.15
CA GLU A 376 -7.49 5.83 24.00
C GLU A 376 -8.01 7.04 23.20
N PHE A 377 -7.48 7.25 22.00
CA PHE A 377 -7.96 8.29 21.09
C PHE A 377 -9.38 8.01 20.61
N ARG A 378 -9.69 6.76 20.24
CA ARG A 378 -11.04 6.34 19.85
C ARG A 378 -12.05 6.60 20.96
N ALA A 379 -11.73 6.21 22.20
CA ALA A 379 -12.56 6.50 23.36
C ALA A 379 -12.77 8.02 23.52
N PHE A 380 -11.72 8.83 23.37
CA PHE A 380 -11.83 10.30 23.39
C PHE A 380 -12.79 10.86 22.32
N ILE A 381 -12.87 10.25 21.13
CA ILE A 381 -13.82 10.66 20.09
C ILE A 381 -15.25 10.20 20.42
N GLU A 382 -15.41 8.97 20.92
CA GLU A 382 -16.72 8.38 21.25
C GLU A 382 -17.36 8.99 22.51
N GLU A 383 -16.58 9.34 23.52
CA GLU A 383 -17.02 10.07 24.72
C GLU A 383 -17.43 11.52 24.41
N GLY A 384 -17.17 11.96 23.17
CA GLY A 384 -17.47 13.29 22.68
C GLY A 384 -16.42 14.30 23.13
N ALA A 385 -15.94 15.13 22.19
CA ALA A 385 -15.16 16.33 22.49
C ALA A 385 -15.97 17.41 23.26
N GLY A 386 -17.21 17.11 23.68
CA GLY A 386 -18.20 18.02 24.26
C GLY A 386 -18.31 18.00 25.79
N GLY A 387 -17.25 17.61 26.51
CA GLY A 387 -17.21 17.67 27.97
C GLY A 387 -17.07 19.08 28.57
N GLU A 388 -16.80 20.12 27.76
CA GLU A 388 -16.89 21.52 28.19
C GLU A 388 -18.21 22.13 27.71
N VAL A 389 -19.29 21.82 28.43
CA VAL A 389 -20.42 22.73 28.52
C VAL A 389 -19.91 23.96 29.26
N VAL A 390 -19.54 24.99 28.50
CA VAL A 390 -19.36 26.34 29.03
C VAL A 390 -20.76 26.84 29.40
N ASP A 391 -21.13 26.68 30.66
CA ASP A 391 -22.12 27.55 31.29
C ASP A 391 -21.50 28.96 31.31
N GLY A 392 -22.00 29.82 30.43
CA GLY A 392 -21.64 31.24 30.32
C GLY A 392 -22.78 32.06 29.74
#